data_AF-A0A0U5BDH8-F1
#
_entry.id   AF-A0A0U5BDH8-F1
#
_cell.length_a   1.000
_cell.length_b   1.000
_cell.length_c   1.000
_cell.angle_alpha   90.00
_cell.angle_beta   90.00
_cell.angle_gamma   90.00
#
_symmetry.space_group_name_H-M   'P 1'
#
loop_
_entity.id
_entity.type
_entity.pdbx_description
1 polymer ?
#
loop_
_entity_poly.entity_id
_entity_poly.type
_entity_poly.pdbx_seq_one_letter_code
_entity_poly.pdbx_strand_id
1 'polypeptide(L)'
;MMNDAGTADQFRQVISTGGTGLVEAVADQEDVQNNINDVIQEGDKDPCDVPTFKGKHSEDVQNSDIAAANNVDGRQMAGRPTIQWKDGVQWVSKGNGIQAQGNPFEVWDAQRLKDQGYDWLADYQTPKSNWKSFDEWNNNSRTAISDKTMDLGAPYYKIQRNIQARILANVQQMIRYDTDSGPYRYNDGSSKVGTSVEFSKTEINHYVLDLGVPSDPTDDQWQAICKALQRAKDRVAMDPTTNGKDIDFRIKEIT
;
A
#
# COMPACT_ATOMS: atom_id res chain seq x y z
N MET A 1 -28.91 -15.62 -10.46
CA MET A 1 -28.84 -14.33 -11.18
C MET A 1 -29.00 -13.21 -10.17
N MET A 2 -27.90 -12.57 -9.81
CA MET A 2 -27.79 -11.14 -9.52
C MET A 2 -26.31 -10.81 -9.63
N ASN A 3 -25.97 -10.22 -10.77
CA ASN A 3 -24.74 -9.48 -10.97
C ASN A 3 -24.87 -8.20 -10.16
N ASP A 4 -24.27 -8.14 -8.98
CA ASP A 4 -23.95 -6.84 -8.38
C ASP A 4 -22.56 -6.42 -8.89
N ALA A 5 -22.51 -6.19 -10.21
CA ALA A 5 -21.69 -5.11 -10.73
C ALA A 5 -22.41 -3.82 -10.31
N GLY A 6 -21.73 -2.96 -9.54
CA GLY A 6 -22.32 -1.77 -8.93
C GLY A 6 -23.18 -0.99 -9.93
N THR A 7 -24.48 -0.94 -9.65
CA THR A 7 -25.44 -0.30 -10.56
C THR A 7 -25.38 1.22 -10.42
N ALA A 8 -25.83 1.93 -11.46
CA ALA A 8 -25.91 3.38 -11.54
C ALA A 8 -26.67 4.05 -10.36
N ASP A 9 -27.42 3.28 -9.56
CA ASP A 9 -28.12 3.78 -8.38
C ASP A 9 -27.21 3.87 -7.14
N GLN A 10 -26.20 2.99 -7.00
CA GLN A 10 -25.11 3.19 -6.03
C GLN A 10 -24.29 4.43 -6.40
N PHE A 11 -24.03 4.63 -7.70
CA PHE A 11 -23.39 5.84 -8.25
C PHE A 11 -24.18 7.14 -7.94
N ARG A 12 -25.51 7.14 -8.09
CA ARG A 12 -26.37 8.31 -7.77
C ARG A 12 -26.47 8.60 -6.27
N GLN A 13 -26.44 7.56 -5.43
CA GLN A 13 -26.52 7.73 -3.98
C GLN A 13 -25.19 8.25 -3.39
N VAL A 14 -24.08 7.90 -4.02
CA VAL A 14 -22.70 8.33 -3.69
C VAL A 14 -22.46 9.79 -4.14
N ILE A 15 -22.88 10.19 -5.34
CA ILE A 15 -22.74 11.57 -5.84
C ILE A 15 -23.55 12.60 -5.03
N SER A 16 -24.67 12.21 -4.44
CA SER A 16 -25.59 13.14 -3.76
C SER A 16 -25.11 13.64 -2.38
N THR A 17 -23.98 13.13 -1.85
CA THR A 17 -23.47 13.41 -0.48
C THR A 17 -22.04 14.00 -0.42
N GLY A 18 -21.50 14.48 -1.54
CA GLY A 18 -20.07 14.54 -1.88
C GLY A 18 -19.00 15.27 -1.03
N GLY A 19 -17.75 14.83 -1.24
CA GLY A 19 -16.45 15.42 -0.83
C GLY A 19 -15.30 14.79 -1.65
N THR A 20 -14.09 15.38 -1.66
CA THR A 20 -12.95 14.94 -2.49
C THR A 20 -12.53 13.48 -2.28
N GLY A 21 -12.60 12.98 -1.05
CA GLY A 21 -12.25 11.58 -0.74
C GLY A 21 -13.19 10.54 -1.37
N LEU A 22 -14.39 10.95 -1.80
CA LEU A 22 -15.35 10.07 -2.46
C LEU A 22 -15.04 9.93 -3.96
N VAL A 23 -14.47 10.96 -4.59
CA VAL A 23 -13.97 10.89 -5.98
C VAL A 23 -12.74 10.00 -6.07
N GLU A 24 -11.82 10.11 -5.10
CA GLU A 24 -10.63 9.25 -5.01
C GLU A 24 -11.01 7.79 -4.78
N ALA A 25 -11.98 7.52 -3.90
CA ALA A 25 -12.47 6.16 -3.67
C ALA A 25 -13.14 5.54 -4.91
N VAL A 26 -13.87 6.34 -5.70
CA VAL A 26 -14.48 5.88 -6.96
C VAL A 26 -13.41 5.58 -8.01
N ALA A 27 -12.43 6.47 -8.17
CA ALA A 27 -11.32 6.26 -9.10
C ALA A 27 -10.50 5.01 -8.73
N ASP A 28 -10.23 4.80 -7.43
CA ASP A 28 -9.59 3.58 -6.94
C ASP A 28 -10.39 2.33 -7.26
N GLN A 29 -11.71 2.34 -7.04
CA GLN A 29 -12.57 1.21 -7.36
C GLN A 29 -12.65 0.94 -8.87
N GLU A 30 -12.63 1.99 -9.69
CA GLU A 30 -12.56 1.90 -11.15
C GLU A 30 -11.23 1.25 -11.59
N ASP A 31 -10.10 1.68 -11.04
CA ASP A 31 -8.79 1.08 -11.32
C ASP A 31 -8.77 -0.41 -10.97
N VAL A 32 -9.33 -0.80 -9.83
CA VAL A 32 -9.47 -2.22 -9.47
C VAL A 32 -10.31 -2.97 -10.50
N GLN A 33 -11.45 -2.42 -10.91
CA GLN A 33 -12.32 -3.09 -11.87
C GLN A 33 -11.68 -3.22 -13.25
N ASN A 34 -10.94 -2.19 -13.69
CA ASN A 34 -10.15 -2.24 -14.91
C ASN A 34 -9.07 -3.32 -14.83
N ASN A 35 -8.36 -3.41 -13.69
CA ASN A 35 -7.36 -4.45 -13.49
C ASN A 35 -7.95 -5.86 -13.40
N ILE A 36 -9.19 -6.02 -12.92
CA ILE A 36 -9.89 -7.31 -13.00
C ILE A 36 -10.06 -7.72 -14.48
N ASN A 37 -10.49 -6.78 -15.32
CA ASN A 37 -10.69 -7.04 -16.75
C ASN A 37 -9.35 -7.38 -17.44
N ASP A 38 -8.29 -6.63 -17.15
CA ASP A 38 -6.95 -6.87 -17.69
C ASP A 38 -6.43 -8.25 -17.28
N VAL A 39 -6.53 -8.62 -16.00
CA VAL A 39 -6.09 -9.93 -15.50
C VAL A 39 -6.83 -11.07 -16.21
N ILE A 40 -8.12 -10.91 -16.50
CA ILE A 40 -8.91 -11.89 -17.24
C ILE A 40 -8.46 -11.97 -18.71
N GLN A 41 -8.23 -10.83 -19.36
CA GLN A 41 -7.89 -10.76 -20.78
C GLN A 41 -6.45 -11.21 -21.08
N GLU A 42 -5.50 -10.78 -20.25
CA GLU A 42 -4.09 -11.09 -20.44
C GLU A 42 -3.79 -12.58 -20.18
N GLY A 43 -4.58 -13.23 -19.32
CA GLY A 43 -4.36 -14.62 -18.92
C GLY A 43 -3.03 -14.83 -18.20
N ASP A 44 -2.80 -16.03 -17.68
CA ASP A 44 -1.54 -16.36 -17.01
C ASP A 44 -0.40 -16.50 -18.04
N LYS A 45 0.68 -15.73 -17.87
CA LYS A 45 1.86 -15.82 -18.73
C LYS A 45 2.84 -16.88 -18.22
N ASP A 46 3.48 -16.59 -17.09
CA ASP A 46 4.51 -17.45 -16.51
C ASP A 46 4.01 -18.13 -15.23
N PRO A 47 4.34 -19.42 -15.02
CA PRO A 47 4.05 -20.07 -13.75
C PRO A 47 4.86 -19.41 -12.63
N CYS A 48 4.24 -19.21 -11.48
CA CYS A 48 4.95 -18.80 -10.28
C CYS A 48 5.37 -20.02 -9.47
N ASP A 49 6.66 -20.09 -9.14
CA ASP A 49 7.18 -20.98 -8.10
C ASP A 49 6.96 -20.33 -6.73
N VAL A 50 5.87 -20.71 -6.05
CA VAL A 50 5.43 -20.12 -4.78
C VAL A 50 6.49 -20.24 -3.68
N PRO A 51 7.10 -21.42 -3.41
CA PRO A 51 8.18 -21.53 -2.42
C PRO A 51 9.34 -20.57 -2.66
N THR A 52 9.83 -20.48 -3.91
CA THR A 52 10.94 -19.58 -4.26
C THR A 52 10.53 -18.11 -4.15
N PHE A 53 9.31 -17.77 -4.60
CA PHE A 53 8.78 -16.42 -4.48
C PHE A 53 8.67 -16.00 -3.00
N LYS A 54 8.03 -16.85 -2.17
CA LYS A 54 7.88 -16.62 -0.74
C LYS A 54 9.23 -16.42 -0.07
N GLY A 55 10.16 -17.36 -0.25
CA GLY A 55 11.50 -17.29 0.36
C GLY A 55 12.34 -16.09 -0.06
N LYS A 56 11.99 -15.41 -1.16
CA LYS A 56 12.68 -14.19 -1.63
C LYS A 56 11.99 -12.91 -1.19
N HIS A 57 10.66 -12.89 -1.16
CA HIS A 57 9.87 -11.67 -1.03
C HIS A 57 9.16 -11.51 0.31
N SER A 58 9.07 -12.56 1.14
CA SER A 58 8.38 -12.48 2.43
C SER A 58 9.29 -12.61 3.64
N GLU A 59 8.83 -12.02 4.74
CA GLU A 59 9.34 -12.24 6.09
C GLU A 59 8.18 -12.29 7.10
N ASP A 60 8.38 -13.06 8.17
CA ASP A 60 7.44 -13.12 9.29
C ASP A 60 7.59 -11.88 10.18
N VAL A 61 6.47 -11.29 10.59
CA VAL A 61 6.42 -10.13 11.48
C VAL A 61 5.44 -10.42 12.61
N GLN A 62 5.88 -10.25 13.85
CA GLN A 62 4.99 -10.39 15.00
C GLN A 62 4.08 -9.16 15.10
N ASN A 63 2.77 -9.38 15.22
CA ASN A 63 1.84 -8.27 15.43
C ASN A 63 2.14 -7.52 16.75
N SER A 64 2.82 -8.17 17.70
CA SER A 64 3.31 -7.52 18.92
C SER A 64 4.37 -6.45 18.67
N ASP A 65 5.19 -6.60 17.61
CA ASP A 65 6.19 -5.61 17.24
C ASP A 65 5.53 -4.38 16.62
N ILE A 66 4.50 -4.61 15.81
CA ILE A 66 3.63 -3.56 15.26
C ILE A 66 2.92 -2.81 16.40
N ALA A 67 2.33 -3.55 17.33
CA ALA A 67 1.71 -3.01 18.54
C ALA A 67 2.69 -2.15 19.36
N ALA A 68 3.91 -2.64 19.59
CA ALA A 68 4.95 -1.92 20.33
C ALA A 68 5.34 -0.60 19.64
N ALA A 69 5.45 -0.58 18.32
CA ALA A 69 5.72 0.65 17.56
C ALA A 69 4.57 1.67 17.70
N ASN A 70 3.33 1.24 17.90
CA ASN A 70 2.21 2.16 18.05
C ASN A 70 2.06 2.68 19.48
N ASN A 71 2.53 1.92 20.47
CA ASN A 71 2.43 2.21 21.90
C ASN A 71 3.56 3.12 22.42
N VAL A 72 3.78 4.27 21.76
CA VAL A 72 4.79 5.27 22.13
C VAL A 72 4.12 6.61 22.42
N ASP A 73 4.33 7.13 23.62
CA ASP A 73 3.76 8.41 24.05
C ASP A 73 4.21 9.57 23.15
N GLY A 74 3.26 10.45 22.81
CA GLY A 74 3.50 11.63 21.99
C GLY A 74 3.69 11.36 20.49
N ARG A 75 3.78 10.09 20.06
CA ARG A 75 3.80 9.75 18.63
C ARG A 75 2.41 9.96 18.01
N GLN A 76 2.39 10.52 16.80
CA GLN A 76 1.17 10.81 16.06
C GLN A 76 1.23 10.22 14.65
N MET A 77 0.10 10.16 13.97
CA MET A 77 -0.03 9.97 12.53
C MET A 77 -1.36 10.63 12.12
N ALA A 78 -1.36 11.43 11.07
CA ALA A 78 -2.51 12.22 10.62
C ALA A 78 -3.18 13.04 11.74
N GLY A 79 -2.36 13.59 12.65
CA GLY A 79 -2.82 14.41 13.78
C GLY A 79 -3.49 13.61 14.90
N ARG A 80 -3.44 12.28 14.83
CA ARG A 80 -4.00 11.39 15.84
C ARG A 80 -2.90 10.65 16.59
N PRO A 81 -3.00 10.48 17.93
CA PRO A 81 -2.06 9.66 18.68
C PRO A 81 -2.00 8.22 18.18
N THR A 82 -0.80 7.65 18.00
CA THR A 82 -0.67 6.26 17.52
C THR A 82 -1.09 5.24 18.56
N ILE A 83 -1.14 5.62 19.85
CA ILE A 83 -1.57 4.75 20.95
C ILE A 83 -2.99 4.18 20.80
N GLN A 84 -3.83 4.79 19.95
CA GLN A 84 -5.14 4.23 19.61
C GLN A 84 -5.04 2.92 18.78
N TRP A 85 -3.88 2.66 18.16
CA TRP A 85 -3.57 1.44 17.40
C TRP A 85 -2.53 0.56 18.12
N LYS A 86 -2.43 0.70 19.45
CA LYS A 86 -1.51 -0.07 20.31
C LYS A 86 -1.69 -1.59 20.26
N ASP A 87 -2.77 -2.08 19.68
CA ASP A 87 -3.06 -3.52 19.54
C ASP A 87 -2.52 -4.09 18.21
N GLY A 88 -1.78 -3.30 17.44
CA GLY A 88 -1.23 -3.70 16.14
C GLY A 88 -2.29 -3.78 15.04
N VAL A 89 -1.99 -4.52 13.98
CA VAL A 89 -2.91 -4.74 12.85
C VAL A 89 -4.12 -5.56 13.30
N GLN A 90 -5.31 -5.06 12.98
CA GLN A 90 -6.57 -5.74 13.18
C GLN A 90 -7.32 -5.92 11.86
N TRP A 91 -7.47 -7.17 11.44
CA TRP A 91 -8.05 -7.54 10.14
C TRP A 91 -9.55 -7.22 10.03
N VAL A 92 -9.97 -6.68 8.89
CA VAL A 92 -11.37 -6.30 8.62
C VAL A 92 -12.32 -7.50 8.61
N SER A 93 -11.87 -8.65 8.13
CA SER A 93 -12.59 -9.93 8.15
C SER A 93 -12.93 -10.42 9.56
N LYS A 94 -12.32 -9.84 10.59
CA LYS A 94 -12.64 -10.09 12.01
C LYS A 94 -13.58 -9.04 12.61
N GLY A 95 -14.16 -8.16 11.79
CA GLY A 95 -15.12 -7.13 12.21
C GLY A 95 -14.51 -5.77 12.54
N ASN A 96 -13.21 -5.58 12.25
CA ASN A 96 -12.51 -4.33 12.53
C ASN A 96 -12.60 -3.34 11.36
N GLY A 97 -12.29 -2.07 11.62
CA GLY A 97 -12.26 -1.03 10.59
C GLY A 97 -10.95 -1.00 9.80
N ILE A 98 -10.98 -0.49 8.57
CA ILE A 98 -9.79 -0.39 7.70
C ILE A 98 -8.63 0.39 8.33
N GLN A 99 -8.94 1.40 9.15
CA GLN A 99 -7.93 2.18 9.88
C GLN A 99 -7.26 1.37 11.00
N ALA A 100 -7.94 0.42 11.61
CA ALA A 100 -7.33 -0.49 12.59
C ALA A 100 -6.45 -1.56 11.90
N GLN A 101 -6.55 -1.69 10.57
CA GLN A 101 -5.71 -2.58 9.77
C GLN A 101 -4.47 -1.86 9.23
N GLY A 102 -4.66 -0.76 8.48
CA GLY A 102 -3.57 -0.08 7.77
C GLY A 102 -2.69 0.80 8.66
N ASN A 103 -3.30 1.67 9.46
CA ASN A 103 -2.58 2.66 10.24
C ASN A 103 -1.49 2.08 11.18
N PRO A 104 -1.76 1.01 11.96
CA PRO A 104 -0.71 0.42 12.78
C PRO A 104 0.47 -0.10 11.97
N PHE A 105 0.22 -0.64 10.77
CA PHE A 105 1.26 -1.14 9.87
C PHE A 105 2.14 -0.01 9.35
N GLU A 106 1.56 1.06 8.83
CA GLU A 106 2.28 2.26 8.35
C GLU A 106 3.19 2.84 9.45
N VAL A 107 2.67 3.00 10.68
CA VAL A 107 3.48 3.51 11.81
C VAL A 107 4.69 2.62 12.09
N TRP A 108 4.47 1.29 12.12
CA TRP A 108 5.53 0.32 12.36
C TRP A 108 6.55 0.31 11.23
N ASP A 109 6.09 0.32 9.98
CA ASP A 109 6.97 0.22 8.82
C ASP A 109 7.87 1.46 8.71
N ALA A 110 7.27 2.64 8.91
CA ALA A 110 8.00 3.89 9.02
C ALA A 110 9.08 3.87 10.11
N GLN A 111 8.84 3.22 11.27
CA GLN A 111 9.88 3.11 12.29
C GLN A 111 11.00 2.14 11.90
N ARG A 112 10.64 1.00 11.31
CA ARG A 112 11.59 -0.01 10.84
C ARG A 112 12.51 0.54 9.74
N LEU A 113 11.94 1.34 8.84
CA LEU A 113 12.63 1.91 7.68
C LEU A 113 13.45 3.15 8.02
N LYS A 114 13.14 3.85 9.12
CA LYS A 114 13.90 5.01 9.58
C LYS A 114 15.40 4.74 9.66
N ASP A 115 15.79 3.63 10.28
CA ASP A 115 17.21 3.27 10.48
C ASP A 115 17.91 2.88 9.16
N GLN A 116 17.14 2.66 8.10
CA GLN A 116 17.62 2.43 6.73
C GLN A 116 17.71 3.74 5.92
N GLY A 117 17.43 4.89 6.55
CA GLY A 117 17.52 6.21 5.96
C GLY A 117 16.30 6.66 5.16
N TYR A 118 15.15 6.01 5.37
CA TYR A 118 13.89 6.44 4.78
C TYR A 118 13.27 7.57 5.60
N ASP A 119 12.69 8.54 4.90
CA ASP A 119 11.86 9.61 5.46
C ASP A 119 10.39 9.16 5.40
N TRP A 120 9.66 9.26 6.52
CA TRP A 120 8.24 8.93 6.60
C TRP A 120 7.37 10.08 6.06
N LEU A 121 6.43 9.75 5.17
CA LEU A 121 5.62 10.69 4.39
C LEU A 121 4.18 10.88 4.92
N ALA A 122 3.84 10.42 6.13
CA ALA A 122 2.50 10.64 6.69
C ALA A 122 2.11 12.13 6.79
N ASP A 123 0.82 12.45 6.64
CA ASP A 123 0.27 13.75 7.06
C ASP A 123 0.24 13.81 8.60
N TYR A 124 0.40 14.96 9.22
CA TYR A 124 0.19 15.11 10.67
C TYR A 124 -0.74 16.24 11.07
N GLN A 125 -1.02 17.22 10.20
CA GLN A 125 -1.72 18.44 10.65
C GLN A 125 -2.52 19.15 9.55
N THR A 126 -2.60 18.63 8.33
CA THR A 126 -3.38 19.28 7.26
C THR A 126 -4.59 18.46 6.84
N PRO A 127 -5.74 19.08 6.51
CA PRO A 127 -6.88 18.37 5.94
C PRO A 127 -6.71 18.06 4.43
N LYS A 128 -5.54 18.36 3.83
CA LYS A 128 -5.29 18.25 2.38
C LYS A 128 -3.80 18.12 2.05
N SER A 129 -3.18 16.96 2.28
CA SER A 129 -2.31 16.29 1.31
C SER A 129 -1.85 14.97 1.92
N ASN A 130 -2.61 13.90 1.73
CA ASN A 130 -2.00 12.58 1.80
C ASN A 130 -0.98 12.54 0.67
N TRP A 131 0.27 12.17 0.97
CA TRP A 131 1.21 11.82 -0.09
C TRP A 131 0.53 10.76 -0.95
N LYS A 132 0.31 11.10 -2.22
CA LYS A 132 -0.76 10.43 -3.00
C LYS A 132 -0.56 8.94 -3.23
N SER A 133 0.68 8.45 -3.12
CA SER A 133 1.02 7.08 -3.54
C SER A 133 2.18 6.45 -2.79
N PHE A 134 2.91 7.21 -1.98
CA PHE A 134 4.09 6.73 -1.28
C PHE A 134 4.03 7.14 0.17
N ASP A 135 4.53 6.26 1.01
CA ASP A 135 4.47 6.34 2.46
C ASP A 135 5.90 6.53 3.03
N GLU A 136 6.94 6.09 2.28
CA GLU A 136 8.34 6.36 2.59
C GLU A 136 9.19 6.74 1.37
N TRP A 137 10.22 7.56 1.62
CA TRP A 137 11.18 7.99 0.61
C TRP A 137 12.63 7.87 1.09
N ASN A 138 13.49 7.26 0.29
CA ASN A 138 14.94 7.27 0.53
C ASN A 138 15.66 8.04 -0.57
N ASN A 139 16.15 9.23 -0.23
CA ASN A 139 16.84 10.12 -1.16
C ASN A 139 18.17 9.56 -1.69
N ASN A 140 18.84 8.68 -0.93
CA ASN A 140 20.14 8.14 -1.33
C ASN A 140 19.98 6.99 -2.33
N SER A 141 19.10 6.03 -2.03
CA SER A 141 18.82 4.90 -2.94
C SER A 141 17.83 5.26 -4.05
N ARG A 142 17.18 6.43 -3.95
CA ARG A 142 16.10 6.86 -4.84
C ARG A 142 14.95 5.85 -4.87
N THR A 143 14.63 5.30 -3.71
CA THR A 143 13.58 4.28 -3.53
C THR A 143 12.35 4.92 -2.89
N ALA A 144 11.20 4.76 -3.54
CA ALA A 144 9.91 5.16 -3.00
C ALA A 144 9.10 3.91 -2.63
N ILE A 145 8.59 3.88 -1.41
CA ILE A 145 7.83 2.76 -0.86
C ILE A 145 6.37 3.18 -0.73
N SER A 146 5.47 2.29 -1.14
CA SER A 146 4.08 2.36 -0.70
C SER A 146 3.81 1.19 0.22
N ASP A 147 3.42 1.47 1.45
CA ASP A 147 3.01 0.46 2.41
C ASP A 147 1.50 0.22 2.27
N LYS A 148 1.06 -1.03 2.25
CA LYS A 148 -0.35 -1.40 2.15
C LYS A 148 -0.61 -2.62 3.00
N THR A 149 -1.85 -2.79 3.45
CA THR A 149 -2.30 -4.04 4.07
C THR A 149 -3.40 -4.70 3.25
N MET A 150 -3.39 -6.02 3.16
CA MET A 150 -4.42 -6.79 2.47
C MET A 150 -4.88 -7.96 3.33
N ASP A 151 -6.13 -7.90 3.79
CA ASP A 151 -6.76 -8.99 4.53
C ASP A 151 -7.17 -10.13 3.61
N LEU A 152 -6.25 -11.05 3.35
CA LEU A 152 -6.50 -12.25 2.54
C LEU A 152 -7.57 -13.19 3.14
N GLY A 153 -7.99 -12.96 4.39
CA GLY A 153 -9.12 -13.61 5.03
C GLY A 153 -10.48 -13.14 4.52
N ALA A 154 -10.58 -11.92 3.97
CA ALA A 154 -11.84 -11.33 3.55
C ALA A 154 -12.45 -12.05 2.33
N PRO A 155 -13.80 -12.17 2.24
CA PRO A 155 -14.48 -12.87 1.14
C PRO A 155 -14.07 -12.39 -0.25
N TYR A 156 -13.85 -11.09 -0.42
CA TYR A 156 -13.45 -10.48 -1.68
C TYR A 156 -12.11 -11.04 -2.21
N TYR A 157 -11.16 -11.36 -1.31
CA TYR A 157 -9.83 -11.86 -1.64
C TYR A 157 -9.75 -13.40 -1.63
N LYS A 158 -10.87 -14.11 -1.50
CA LYS A 158 -10.94 -15.55 -1.81
C LYS A 158 -10.94 -15.82 -3.32
N ILE A 159 -11.01 -14.76 -4.12
CA ILE A 159 -10.93 -14.79 -5.57
C ILE A 159 -9.58 -14.23 -6.01
N GLN A 160 -8.73 -15.04 -6.63
CA GLN A 160 -7.32 -14.74 -6.92
C GLN A 160 -7.14 -13.52 -7.83
N ARG A 161 -8.03 -13.33 -8.81
CA ARG A 161 -7.98 -12.14 -9.69
C ARG A 161 -8.20 -10.84 -8.93
N ASN A 162 -8.96 -10.86 -7.82
CA ASN A 162 -9.23 -9.67 -7.02
C ASN A 162 -8.00 -9.25 -6.21
N ILE A 163 -7.19 -10.22 -5.75
CA ILE A 163 -5.89 -9.96 -5.13
C ILE A 163 -4.97 -9.26 -6.14
N GLN A 164 -4.82 -9.85 -7.33
CA GLN A 164 -4.01 -9.28 -8.41
C GLN A 164 -4.47 -7.86 -8.75
N ALA A 165 -5.78 -7.67 -8.96
CA ALA A 165 -6.33 -6.39 -9.37
C ALA A 165 -6.13 -5.29 -8.33
N ARG A 166 -6.31 -5.60 -7.05
CA ARG A 166 -6.07 -4.63 -5.97
C ARG A 166 -4.60 -4.25 -5.86
N ILE A 167 -3.68 -5.21 -5.94
CA ILE A 167 -2.23 -4.93 -5.94
C ILE A 167 -1.86 -4.05 -7.13
N LEU A 168 -2.37 -4.39 -8.31
CA LEU A 168 -2.10 -3.65 -9.54
C LEU A 168 -2.68 -2.24 -9.54
N ALA A 169 -3.80 -2.00 -8.85
CA ALA A 169 -4.34 -0.65 -8.65
C ALA A 169 -3.39 0.20 -7.80
N ASN A 170 -2.82 -0.35 -6.72
CA ASN A 170 -1.79 0.34 -5.93
C ASN A 170 -0.56 0.67 -6.80
N VAL A 171 -0.08 -0.29 -7.59
CA VAL A 171 1.05 -0.08 -8.51
C VAL A 171 0.73 1.00 -9.55
N GLN A 172 -0.49 1.06 -10.08
CA GLN A 172 -0.90 2.10 -11.01
C GLN A 172 -0.87 3.49 -10.36
N GLN A 173 -1.24 3.62 -9.08
CA GLN A 173 -1.11 4.89 -8.35
C GLN A 173 0.37 5.29 -8.24
N MET A 174 1.25 4.36 -7.88
CA MET A 174 2.71 4.59 -7.83
C MET A 174 3.29 5.02 -9.19
N ILE A 175 2.80 4.42 -10.28
CA ILE A 175 3.18 4.81 -11.64
C ILE A 175 2.62 6.20 -11.97
N ARG A 176 1.38 6.53 -11.63
CA ARG A 176 0.76 7.83 -11.93
C ARG A 176 1.28 8.99 -11.08
N TYR A 177 2.04 8.70 -10.02
CA TYR A 177 2.67 9.72 -9.18
C TYR A 177 3.46 10.73 -10.02
N ASP A 178 3.37 12.01 -9.67
CA ASP A 178 4.04 13.12 -10.37
C ASP A 178 4.99 13.87 -9.44
N THR A 179 4.47 14.59 -8.46
CA THR A 179 5.28 15.29 -7.44
C THR A 179 4.44 15.54 -6.20
N ASP A 180 5.10 15.59 -5.04
CA ASP A 180 4.49 15.96 -3.79
C ASP A 180 5.55 16.49 -2.82
N SER A 181 5.10 17.16 -1.76
CA SER A 181 5.98 17.70 -0.73
C SER A 181 5.29 17.73 0.63
N GLY A 182 6.07 17.64 1.69
CA GLY A 182 5.58 17.65 3.06
C GLY A 182 6.72 17.83 4.04
N PRO A 183 6.45 18.16 5.31
CA PRO A 183 7.52 18.35 6.29
C PRO A 183 8.16 17.01 6.68
N TYR A 184 9.44 17.04 7.04
CA TYR A 184 10.14 15.90 7.65
C TYR A 184 9.49 15.53 8.99
N ARG A 185 9.23 14.23 9.19
CA ARG A 185 8.31 13.77 10.24
C ARG A 185 8.96 13.24 11.50
N TYR A 186 10.21 12.79 11.43
CA TYR A 186 10.84 12.29 12.65
C TYR A 186 11.23 13.45 13.56
N ASN A 187 10.83 13.35 14.83
CA ASN A 187 11.33 14.23 15.88
C ASN A 187 12.54 13.57 16.55
N ASP A 188 13.66 13.52 15.84
CA ASP A 188 14.86 12.77 16.23
C ASP A 188 16.09 13.64 16.51
N GLY A 189 15.90 14.96 16.58
CA GLY A 189 16.98 15.91 16.82
C GLY A 189 17.96 16.07 15.65
N SER A 190 17.69 15.46 14.49
CA SER A 190 18.50 15.65 13.29
C SER A 190 18.36 17.06 12.72
N SER A 191 19.28 17.45 11.85
CA SER A 191 19.19 18.72 11.10
C SER A 191 18.03 18.77 10.10
N LYS A 192 17.34 17.64 9.86
CA LYS A 192 16.13 17.60 9.04
C LYS A 192 14.86 18.03 9.80
N VAL A 193 14.90 18.08 11.14
CA VAL A 193 13.74 18.53 11.92
C VAL A 193 13.36 19.95 11.52
N GLY A 194 12.12 20.13 11.06
CA GLY A 194 11.60 21.42 10.59
C GLY A 194 11.89 21.73 9.11
N THR A 195 12.49 20.81 8.34
CA THR A 195 12.65 20.93 6.89
C THR A 195 11.50 20.26 6.14
N SER A 196 11.45 20.46 4.82
CA SER A 196 10.53 19.72 3.93
C SER A 196 11.25 18.59 3.20
N VAL A 197 10.51 17.51 2.97
CA VAL A 197 10.79 16.45 2.00
C VAL A 197 9.97 16.77 0.75
N GLU A 198 10.61 16.75 -0.40
CA GLU A 198 10.00 16.95 -1.71
C GLU A 198 10.72 16.04 -2.69
N PHE A 199 9.96 15.34 -3.53
CA PHE A 199 10.51 14.64 -4.68
C PHE A 199 9.46 14.54 -5.78
N SER A 200 9.96 14.37 -7.00
CA SER A 200 9.14 14.08 -8.16
C SER A 200 9.31 12.65 -8.64
N LYS A 201 8.42 12.22 -9.53
CA LYS A 201 8.52 10.96 -10.27
C LYS A 201 9.89 10.81 -10.88
N THR A 202 10.48 11.87 -11.45
CA THR A 202 11.76 11.77 -12.16
C THR A 202 12.94 11.39 -11.27
N GLU A 203 12.80 11.56 -9.95
CA GLU A 203 13.83 11.23 -8.99
C GLU A 203 13.76 9.80 -8.48
N ILE A 204 12.65 9.09 -8.71
CA ILE A 204 12.47 7.72 -8.24
C ILE A 204 13.17 6.76 -9.23
N ASN A 205 14.09 5.93 -8.75
CA ASN A 205 14.71 4.87 -9.54
C ASN A 205 14.09 3.49 -9.28
N HIS A 206 13.57 3.26 -8.07
CA HIS A 206 13.05 1.97 -7.65
C HIS A 206 11.75 2.14 -6.87
N TYR A 207 10.74 1.36 -7.25
CA TYR A 207 9.47 1.27 -6.53
C TYR A 207 9.47 0.05 -5.61
N VAL A 208 8.89 0.19 -4.42
CA VAL A 208 8.60 -0.96 -3.55
C VAL A 208 7.15 -0.88 -3.10
N LEU A 209 6.42 -1.99 -3.23
CA LEU A 209 5.18 -2.19 -2.49
C LEU A 209 5.50 -3.04 -1.25
N ASP A 210 5.40 -2.44 -0.07
CA ASP A 210 5.55 -3.15 1.20
C ASP A 210 4.16 -3.58 1.69
N LEU A 211 3.88 -4.88 1.67
CA LEU A 211 2.54 -5.44 1.77
C LEU A 211 2.38 -6.30 3.03
N GLY A 212 1.62 -5.81 4.01
CA GLY A 212 1.19 -6.59 5.17
C GLY A 212 0.02 -7.52 4.84
N VAL A 213 0.18 -8.82 5.11
CA VAL A 213 -0.85 -9.86 4.92
C VAL A 213 -0.98 -10.72 6.18
N PRO A 214 -2.10 -11.44 6.39
CA PRO A 214 -2.18 -12.47 7.42
C PRO A 214 -1.10 -13.53 7.23
N SER A 215 -0.66 -14.19 8.31
CA SER A 215 0.41 -15.21 8.31
C SER A 215 0.05 -16.55 7.66
N ASP A 216 -1.20 -16.74 7.24
CA ASP A 216 -1.69 -17.97 6.63
C ASP A 216 -2.26 -17.81 5.20
N PRO A 217 -1.61 -17.09 4.25
CA PRO A 217 -2.11 -17.05 2.88
C PRO A 217 -2.03 -18.44 2.25
N THR A 218 -3.06 -18.82 1.49
CA THR A 218 -3.03 -20.10 0.75
C THR A 218 -2.05 -20.04 -0.43
N ASP A 219 -1.63 -21.20 -0.94
CA ASP A 219 -0.76 -21.27 -2.14
C ASP A 219 -1.36 -20.51 -3.34
N ASP A 220 -2.68 -20.58 -3.54
CA ASP A 220 -3.37 -19.82 -4.60
C ASP A 220 -3.28 -18.31 -4.38
N GLN A 221 -3.32 -17.85 -3.13
CA GLN A 221 -3.17 -16.43 -2.79
C GLN A 221 -1.73 -15.97 -2.99
N TRP A 222 -0.74 -16.78 -2.59
CA TRP A 222 0.66 -16.55 -2.91
C TRP A 222 0.91 -16.49 -4.42
N GLN A 223 0.31 -17.42 -5.17
CA GLN A 223 0.40 -17.43 -6.62
C GLN A 223 -0.20 -16.16 -7.23
N ALA A 224 -1.33 -15.67 -6.69
CA ALA A 224 -1.94 -14.42 -7.11
C ALA A 224 -1.03 -13.21 -6.84
N ILE A 225 -0.42 -13.10 -5.66
CA ILE A 225 0.51 -12.02 -5.32
C ILE A 225 1.73 -12.04 -6.23
N CYS A 226 2.30 -13.22 -6.47
CA CYS A 226 3.44 -13.39 -7.36
C CYS A 226 3.15 -12.98 -8.80
N LYS A 227 2.00 -13.41 -9.35
CA LYS A 227 1.54 -12.99 -10.68
C LYS A 227 1.30 -11.48 -10.74
N ALA A 228 0.81 -10.89 -9.65
CA ALA A 228 0.69 -9.43 -9.55
C ALA A 228 2.06 -8.75 -9.64
N LEU A 229 3.13 -9.28 -9.03
CA LEU A 229 4.49 -8.75 -9.16
C LEU A 229 5.01 -8.86 -10.60
N GLN A 230 4.82 -10.00 -11.26
CA GLN A 230 5.22 -10.18 -12.65
C GLN A 230 4.57 -9.12 -13.56
N ARG A 231 3.26 -8.91 -13.41
CA ARG A 231 2.53 -7.87 -14.14
C ARG A 231 2.93 -6.45 -13.74
N ALA A 232 3.22 -6.21 -12.46
CA ALA A 232 3.71 -4.93 -11.99
C ALA A 232 5.04 -4.57 -12.65
N LYS A 233 5.96 -5.55 -12.76
CA LYS A 233 7.24 -5.39 -13.48
C LYS A 233 7.03 -5.08 -14.95
N ASP A 234 6.14 -5.79 -15.63
CA ASP A 234 5.77 -5.49 -17.02
C ASP A 234 5.25 -4.06 -17.17
N ARG A 235 4.32 -3.63 -16.30
CA ARG A 235 3.72 -2.29 -16.36
C ARG A 235 4.72 -1.18 -16.09
N VAL A 236 5.58 -1.36 -15.08
CA VAL A 236 6.65 -0.39 -14.79
C VAL A 236 7.67 -0.36 -15.93
N ALA A 237 7.98 -1.48 -16.59
CA ALA A 237 8.90 -1.49 -17.72
C ALA A 237 8.31 -0.90 -19.01
N MET A 238 6.99 -1.07 -19.24
CA MET A 238 6.31 -0.60 -20.44
C MET A 238 5.87 0.87 -20.37
N ASP A 239 5.75 1.44 -19.17
CA ASP A 239 5.36 2.84 -19.04
C ASP A 239 6.48 3.77 -19.55
N PRO A 240 6.22 4.63 -20.55
CA PRO A 240 7.27 5.47 -21.14
C PRO A 240 7.79 6.54 -20.16
N THR A 241 7.08 6.81 -19.08
CA THR A 241 7.39 7.83 -18.09
C THR A 241 8.11 7.26 -16.85
N THR A 242 8.29 5.95 -16.78
CA THR A 242 9.09 5.27 -15.74
C THR A 242 10.52 4.95 -16.20
N ASN A 243 10.87 5.13 -17.48
CA ASN A 243 12.23 5.05 -18.06
C ASN A 243 13.30 4.29 -17.23
N GLY A 244 13.29 2.96 -17.32
CA GLY A 244 14.34 2.11 -16.72
C GLY A 244 14.20 1.83 -15.22
N LYS A 245 13.12 2.29 -14.59
CA LYS A 245 12.75 1.89 -13.22
C LYS A 245 12.30 0.45 -13.16
N ASP A 246 12.36 -0.10 -11.96
CA ASP A 246 11.81 -1.40 -11.61
C ASP A 246 10.95 -1.32 -10.36
N ILE A 247 10.30 -2.45 -10.04
CA ILE A 247 9.48 -2.61 -8.85
C ILE A 247 9.76 -3.94 -8.18
N ASP A 248 9.78 -3.91 -6.85
CA ASP A 248 9.80 -5.11 -6.03
C ASP A 248 8.68 -5.14 -4.99
N PHE A 249 8.33 -6.34 -4.54
CA PHE A 249 7.41 -6.52 -3.40
C PHE A 249 8.20 -7.01 -2.19
N ARG A 250 7.89 -6.40 -1.04
CA ARG A 250 8.28 -6.87 0.28
C ARG A 250 6.99 -7.26 0.99
N ILE A 251 6.88 -8.50 1.46
CA ILE A 251 5.64 -9.03 2.02
C ILE A 251 5.88 -9.34 3.49
N LYS A 252 5.01 -8.83 4.36
CA LYS A 252 5.05 -9.08 5.80
C LYS A 252 3.93 -10.02 6.18
N GLU A 253 4.29 -11.23 6.57
CA GLU A 253 3.35 -12.22 7.11
C GLU A 253 3.12 -11.92 8.59
N ILE A 254 1.99 -11.30 8.90
CA ILE A 254 1.70 -10.80 10.24
C ILE A 254 1.09 -11.91 11.08
N THR A 255 1.82 -12.34 12.11
CA THR A 255 1.45 -13.40 13.06
C THR A 255 0.90 -12.86 14.36
#